data_AF-A0A427L3W7-F1
#
_entry.id   AF-A0A427L3W7-F1
#
_cell.length_a   1.000
_cell.length_b   1.000
_cell.length_c   1.000
_cell.angle_alpha   90.00
_cell.angle_beta   90.00
_cell.angle_gamma   90.00
#
_symmetry.space_group_name_H-M   'P 1'
#
loop_
_entity.id
_entity.type
_entity.pdbx_description
1 polymer ?
#
loop_
_entity_poly.entity_id
_entity_poly.type
_entity_poly.pdbx_seq_one_letter_code
_entity_poly.pdbx_strand_id
1 'polypeptide(L)'
;MNSGILRLRFYGGIASLILISALACSGSVAAQSQSDVPLYVGEVTTANAERFTSTLANHVDKVVGLQIAFGTISEGNTLTDGSPNGGAYISYANSYYGGVQINIPDAYWRHGQWVSDGFYTVKYGGMGQGIMGYYLRPADEAAIRLSEKPIVQHPVASLPPVERERTAD
;
A
#
# COMPACT_ATOMS: atom_id res chain seq x y z
N MET A 1 5.61 -45.14 65.52
CA MET A 1 6.41 -43.98 65.06
C MET A 1 5.63 -43.30 63.93
N ASN A 2 5.52 -41.97 64.05
CA ASN A 2 4.97 -40.97 63.13
C ASN A 2 3.46 -40.92 62.85
N SER A 3 2.78 -40.26 63.78
CA SER A 3 1.56 -39.48 63.61
C SER A 3 1.74 -38.35 62.58
N GLY A 4 0.82 -38.23 61.62
CA GLY A 4 0.72 -37.10 60.70
C GLY A 4 -0.59 -36.36 60.91
N ILE A 5 -0.52 -35.22 61.60
CA ILE A 5 -1.60 -34.25 61.81
C ILE A 5 -1.43 -33.14 60.75
N LEU A 6 -2.52 -32.59 60.21
CA LEU A 6 -2.89 -31.15 60.27
C LEU A 6 -3.61 -30.59 59.00
N ARG A 7 -4.92 -30.37 59.21
CA ARG A 7 -5.76 -29.20 58.88
C ARG A 7 -6.09 -28.77 57.44
N LEU A 8 -7.40 -28.62 57.29
CA LEU A 8 -8.16 -28.02 56.21
C LEU A 8 -8.61 -26.59 56.60
N ARG A 9 -8.70 -25.70 55.58
CA ARG A 9 -9.45 -24.42 55.44
C ARG A 9 -8.90 -23.15 56.09
N PHE A 10 -8.83 -22.06 55.31
CA PHE A 10 -9.63 -20.81 55.31
C PHE A 10 -9.18 -19.97 54.08
N TYR A 11 -10.03 -19.63 53.10
CA TYR A 11 -10.93 -18.45 52.95
C TYR A 11 -10.23 -17.07 52.84
N GLY A 12 -10.62 -16.31 51.80
CA GLY A 12 -10.32 -14.89 51.58
C GLY A 12 -9.33 -14.68 50.42
N GLY A 13 -9.71 -14.31 49.20
CA GLY A 13 -10.72 -13.30 48.86
C GLY A 13 -10.04 -11.94 48.73
N ILE A 14 -9.20 -11.75 47.71
CA ILE A 14 -8.84 -10.43 47.20
C ILE A 14 -8.75 -10.54 45.68
N ALA A 15 -9.89 -10.32 45.03
CA ALA A 15 -9.95 -10.08 43.60
C ALA A 15 -9.29 -8.72 43.33
N SER A 16 -8.00 -8.74 43.02
CA SER A 16 -7.32 -7.55 42.50
C SER A 16 -7.82 -7.31 41.08
N LEU A 17 -8.83 -6.44 40.98
CA LEU A 17 -9.21 -5.74 39.75
C LEU A 17 -7.96 -4.98 39.25
N ILE A 18 -7.22 -5.57 38.31
CA ILE A 18 -6.29 -4.81 37.50
C ILE A 18 -7.13 -4.12 36.44
N LEU A 19 -7.39 -2.84 36.69
CA LEU A 19 -8.06 -1.93 35.78
C LEU A 19 -7.25 -1.89 34.48
N ILE A 20 -7.81 -2.48 33.43
CA ILE A 20 -7.26 -2.43 32.07
C ILE A 20 -7.48 -1.00 31.58
N SER A 21 -6.49 -0.13 31.77
CA SER A 21 -6.38 1.13 31.04
C SER A 21 -5.98 0.79 29.60
N ALA A 22 -6.93 0.27 28.82
CA ALA A 22 -6.85 0.27 27.37
C ALA A 22 -6.94 1.73 26.93
N LEU A 23 -5.79 2.39 26.93
CA LEU A 23 -5.61 3.69 26.29
C LEU A 23 -5.90 3.45 24.81
N ALA A 24 -7.14 3.71 24.43
CA ALA A 24 -7.57 3.83 23.05
C ALA A 24 -6.82 5.03 22.48
N CYS A 25 -5.59 4.79 22.04
CA CYS A 25 -4.94 5.60 21.03
C CYS A 25 -5.71 5.36 19.73
N SER A 26 -6.92 5.90 19.67
CA SER A 26 -7.59 6.25 18.43
C SER A 26 -6.79 7.39 17.83
N GLY A 27 -5.60 7.04 17.33
CA GLY A 27 -4.90 7.87 16.38
C GLY A 27 -5.81 7.92 15.17
N SER A 28 -6.68 8.93 15.13
CA SER A 28 -7.17 9.46 13.87
C SER A 28 -5.91 9.83 13.11
N VAL A 29 -5.41 8.87 12.31
CA VAL A 29 -4.49 9.17 11.23
C VAL A 29 -5.22 10.24 10.47
N ALA A 30 -4.76 11.48 10.61
CA ALA A 30 -5.26 12.59 9.85
C ALA A 30 -4.97 12.22 8.40
N ALA A 31 -5.94 11.55 7.77
CA ALA A 31 -6.01 11.41 6.34
C ALA A 31 -5.91 12.84 5.86
N GLN A 32 -4.76 13.21 5.29
CA GLN A 32 -4.59 14.50 4.64
C GLN A 32 -5.87 14.73 3.83
N SER A 33 -6.52 15.86 4.08
CA SER A 33 -7.85 16.14 3.55
C SER A 33 -7.81 16.17 2.03
N GLN A 34 -7.96 15.00 1.42
CA GLN A 34 -8.04 14.84 -0.02
C GLN A 34 -9.46 15.22 -0.44
N SER A 35 -9.58 16.10 -1.43
CA SER A 35 -10.86 16.57 -1.99
C SER A 35 -11.65 15.48 -2.70
N ASP A 36 -10.93 14.49 -3.22
CA ASP A 36 -11.40 13.44 -4.12
C ASP A 36 -10.50 12.20 -3.97
N VAL A 37 -10.93 11.06 -4.50
CA VAL A 37 -10.13 9.82 -4.53
C VAL A 37 -9.86 9.45 -5.99
N PRO A 38 -8.63 9.56 -6.50
CA PRO A 38 -8.31 9.22 -7.88
C PRO A 38 -8.39 7.71 -8.05
N LEU A 39 -9.07 7.26 -9.10
CA LEU A 39 -9.16 5.88 -9.54
C LEU A 39 -8.42 5.74 -10.87
N TYR A 40 -7.27 5.08 -10.86
CA TYR A 40 -6.47 4.86 -12.06
C TYR A 40 -6.98 3.65 -12.83
N VAL A 41 -7.35 3.86 -14.10
CA VAL A 41 -8.02 2.85 -14.93
C VAL A 41 -7.22 2.53 -16.20
N GLY A 42 -7.13 1.24 -16.55
CA GLY A 42 -6.58 0.78 -17.82
C GLY A 42 -5.28 -0.01 -17.70
N GLU A 43 -4.52 -0.10 -18.80
CA GLU A 43 -3.34 -0.95 -18.88
C GLU A 43 -2.04 -0.18 -18.59
N VAL A 44 -1.19 -0.76 -17.74
CA VAL A 44 0.19 -0.29 -17.55
C VAL A 44 1.10 -1.02 -18.52
N THR A 45 1.82 -0.25 -19.34
CA THR A 45 2.72 -0.70 -20.41
C THR A 45 4.08 -0.01 -20.25
N THR A 46 5.09 -0.44 -21.01
CA THR A 46 6.39 0.24 -21.06
C THR A 46 6.29 1.73 -21.39
N ALA A 47 5.33 2.13 -22.23
CA ALA A 47 5.14 3.51 -22.67
C ALA A 47 4.55 4.45 -21.60
N ASN A 48 3.94 3.91 -20.54
CA ASN A 48 3.28 4.69 -19.50
C ASN A 48 3.71 4.33 -18.06
N ALA A 49 4.53 3.30 -17.88
CA ALA A 49 4.98 2.83 -16.57
C ALA A 49 5.64 3.93 -15.74
N GLU A 50 6.51 4.75 -16.33
CA GLU A 50 7.14 5.89 -15.63
C GLU A 50 6.10 6.86 -15.08
N ARG A 51 5.15 7.29 -15.92
CA ARG A 51 4.11 8.25 -15.51
C ARG A 51 3.25 7.65 -14.41
N PHE A 52 2.91 6.37 -14.53
CA PHE A 52 2.12 5.66 -13.53
C PHE A 52 2.83 5.56 -12.17
N THR A 53 4.06 5.04 -12.14
CA THR A 53 4.79 4.84 -10.88
C THR A 53 5.11 6.17 -10.19
N SER A 54 5.54 7.19 -10.94
CA SER A 54 5.76 8.55 -10.40
C SER A 54 4.47 9.19 -9.89
N THR A 55 3.35 9.00 -10.60
CA THR A 55 2.04 9.51 -10.13
C THR A 55 1.67 8.91 -8.78
N LEU A 56 1.83 7.60 -8.61
CA LEU A 56 1.56 6.95 -7.32
C LEU A 56 2.53 7.40 -6.22
N ALA A 57 3.81 7.59 -6.54
CA ALA A 57 4.79 8.12 -5.59
C ALA A 57 4.44 9.53 -5.07
N ASN A 58 3.73 10.34 -5.85
CA ASN A 58 3.24 11.66 -5.40
C ASN A 58 2.00 11.58 -4.49
N HIS A 59 1.44 10.38 -4.29
CA HIS A 59 0.28 10.12 -3.43
C HIS A 59 0.66 9.45 -2.11
N VAL A 60 1.90 9.60 -1.63
CA VAL A 60 2.32 9.07 -0.32
C VAL A 60 1.35 9.53 0.78
N ASP A 61 0.94 8.56 1.60
CA ASP A 61 -0.02 8.69 2.70
C ASP A 61 -1.45 9.07 2.28
N LYS A 62 -1.75 9.04 0.98
CA LYS A 62 -3.08 9.28 0.42
C LYS A 62 -3.73 8.00 -0.08
N VAL A 63 -5.05 8.05 -0.27
CA VAL A 63 -5.83 6.94 -0.81
C VAL A 63 -5.97 7.09 -2.32
N VAL A 64 -5.74 5.99 -3.03
CA VAL A 64 -5.91 5.86 -4.49
C VAL A 64 -6.70 4.59 -4.79
N GLY A 65 -7.51 4.62 -5.83
CA GLY A 65 -8.12 3.43 -6.43
C GLY A 65 -7.30 2.95 -7.61
N LEU A 66 -7.21 1.63 -7.79
CA LEU A 66 -6.67 1.00 -8.98
C LEU A 66 -7.71 0.10 -9.60
N GLN A 67 -7.82 0.18 -10.93
CA GLN A 67 -8.50 -0.79 -11.78
C GLN A 67 -7.63 -1.00 -13.01
N ILE A 68 -6.53 -1.73 -12.82
CA ILE A 68 -5.46 -1.85 -13.81
C ILE A 68 -5.13 -3.29 -14.16
N ALA A 69 -4.56 -3.45 -15.36
CA ALA A 69 -3.92 -4.68 -15.80
C ALA A 69 -2.50 -4.39 -16.29
N PHE A 70 -1.59 -5.35 -16.15
CA PHE A 70 -0.23 -5.25 -16.67
C PHE A 70 0.39 -6.63 -16.90
N GLY A 71 1.16 -6.78 -17.97
CA GLY A 71 1.90 -8.01 -18.24
C GLY A 71 3.15 -8.15 -17.37
N THR A 72 3.90 -9.23 -17.57
CA THR A 72 5.32 -9.30 -17.16
C THR A 72 6.14 -8.60 -18.24
N ILE A 73 6.90 -7.57 -17.83
CA ILE A 73 7.66 -6.69 -18.71
C ILE A 73 9.09 -6.68 -18.21
N SER A 74 10.06 -6.88 -19.10
CA SER A 74 11.49 -6.65 -18.82
C SER A 74 12.10 -5.98 -20.05
N GLU A 75 11.88 -4.67 -20.16
CA GLU A 75 12.26 -3.88 -21.33
C GLU A 75 12.70 -2.47 -20.94
N GLY A 76 13.91 -2.12 -21.38
CA GLY A 76 14.51 -0.81 -21.12
C GLY A 76 14.58 -0.51 -19.62
N ASN A 77 13.93 0.59 -19.21
CA ASN A 77 13.87 1.04 -17.82
C ASN A 77 12.68 0.45 -17.04
N THR A 78 11.83 -0.36 -17.67
CA THR A 78 10.60 -0.88 -17.06
C THR A 78 10.75 -2.35 -16.71
N LEU A 79 10.42 -2.69 -15.47
CA LEU A 79 10.33 -4.05 -14.99
C LEU A 79 9.00 -4.24 -14.27
N THR A 80 8.19 -5.19 -14.72
CA THR A 80 6.98 -5.64 -14.01
C THR A 80 7.04 -7.14 -13.83
N ASP A 81 6.77 -7.60 -12.62
CA ASP A 81 6.76 -9.02 -12.31
C ASP A 81 5.90 -9.28 -11.08
N GLY A 82 5.59 -10.54 -10.80
CA GLY A 82 4.87 -10.89 -9.58
C GLY A 82 5.25 -12.23 -9.01
N SER A 83 4.82 -12.43 -7.77
CA SER A 83 5.14 -13.63 -7.01
C SER A 83 4.01 -14.65 -7.15
N PRO A 84 4.34 -15.94 -7.36
CA PRO A 84 3.36 -17.02 -7.24
C PRO A 84 2.66 -17.06 -5.88
N ASN A 85 3.31 -16.52 -4.83
CA ASN A 85 2.78 -16.47 -3.46
C ASN A 85 1.94 -15.22 -3.19
N GLY A 86 1.58 -14.46 -4.23
CA GLY A 86 0.70 -13.30 -4.16
C GLY A 86 1.45 -11.99 -4.36
N GLY A 87 0.79 -11.09 -5.08
CA GLY A 87 1.25 -9.74 -5.34
C GLY A 87 2.18 -9.60 -6.53
N ALA A 88 2.29 -8.38 -7.01
CA ALA A 88 3.13 -8.00 -8.13
C ALA A 88 3.75 -6.62 -7.87
N TYR A 89 4.73 -6.26 -8.69
CA TYR A 89 5.32 -4.94 -8.65
C TYR A 89 5.47 -4.36 -10.05
N ILE A 90 5.46 -3.03 -10.10
CA ILE A 90 5.73 -2.24 -11.30
C ILE A 90 6.89 -1.31 -10.95
N SER A 91 7.99 -1.44 -11.67
CA SER A 91 9.19 -0.63 -11.49
C SER A 91 9.52 0.12 -12.76
N TYR A 92 9.88 1.39 -12.60
CA TYR A 92 10.57 2.17 -13.61
C TYR A 92 11.86 2.72 -12.99
N ALA A 93 13.01 2.33 -13.53
CA ALA A 93 14.32 2.76 -13.04
C ALA A 93 15.21 3.18 -14.20
N ASN A 94 15.75 4.39 -14.12
CA ASN A 94 16.71 4.93 -15.08
C ASN A 94 18.07 5.07 -14.38
N SER A 95 19.13 4.59 -15.02
CA SER A 95 20.51 4.62 -14.50
C SER A 95 21.02 5.99 -14.06
N TYR A 96 20.45 7.08 -14.59
CA TYR A 96 20.88 8.45 -14.28
C TYR A 96 20.11 9.13 -13.15
N TYR A 97 18.85 8.71 -12.89
CA TYR A 97 17.93 9.44 -12.01
C TYR A 97 17.35 8.57 -10.87
N GLY A 98 17.80 7.32 -10.76
CA GLY A 98 17.18 6.36 -9.87
C GLY A 98 15.86 5.83 -10.43
N GLY A 99 14.98 5.36 -9.55
CA GLY A 99 13.72 4.76 -9.98
C GLY A 99 12.62 4.79 -8.94
N VAL A 100 11.44 4.35 -9.36
CA VAL A 100 10.28 4.12 -8.51
C VAL A 100 9.80 2.70 -8.71
N GLN A 101 9.57 1.99 -7.61
CA GLN A 101 8.94 0.68 -7.59
C GLN A 101 7.65 0.74 -6.76
N ILE A 102 6.55 0.28 -7.34
CA ILE A 102 5.26 0.13 -6.67
C ILE A 102 5.00 -1.35 -6.42
N ASN A 103 4.86 -1.73 -5.15
CA ASN A 103 4.50 -3.09 -4.75
C ASN A 103 2.99 -3.18 -4.48
N ILE A 104 2.32 -4.12 -5.14
CA ILE A 104 0.87 -4.33 -5.13
C ILE A 104 0.61 -5.73 -4.56
N PRO A 105 0.46 -5.88 -3.23
CA PRO A 105 0.50 -7.18 -2.55
C PRO A 105 -0.69 -8.10 -2.89
N ASP A 106 -1.80 -7.54 -3.32
CA ASP A 106 -3.04 -8.24 -3.66
C ASP A 106 -3.30 -8.31 -5.17
N ALA A 107 -2.34 -7.88 -6.00
CA ALA A 107 -2.41 -8.13 -7.43
C ALA A 107 -2.45 -9.64 -7.70
N TYR A 108 -3.32 -10.04 -8.62
CA TYR A 108 -3.57 -11.44 -8.94
C TYR A 108 -3.47 -11.68 -10.45
N TRP A 109 -3.05 -12.88 -10.82
CA TRP A 109 -2.88 -13.26 -12.22
C TRP A 109 -4.22 -13.68 -12.84
N ARG A 110 -4.60 -13.04 -13.96
CA ARG A 110 -5.81 -13.38 -14.72
C ARG A 110 -5.57 -13.17 -16.22
N HIS A 111 -5.92 -14.18 -17.01
CA HIS A 111 -5.85 -14.14 -18.48
C HIS A 111 -4.50 -13.67 -19.05
N GLY A 112 -3.38 -14.05 -18.42
CA GLY A 112 -2.04 -13.71 -18.92
C GLY A 112 -1.51 -12.35 -18.46
N GLN A 113 -2.19 -11.68 -17.53
CA GLN A 113 -1.78 -10.40 -16.97
C GLN A 113 -1.98 -10.38 -15.45
N TRP A 114 -1.22 -9.53 -14.75
CA TRP A 114 -1.50 -9.14 -13.38
C TRP A 114 -2.63 -8.11 -13.37
N VAL A 115 -3.57 -8.26 -12.44
CA VAL A 115 -4.71 -7.36 -12.26
C VAL A 115 -4.72 -6.85 -10.82
N SER A 116 -5.01 -5.56 -10.66
CA SER A 116 -5.29 -4.93 -9.37
C SER A 116 -6.59 -4.15 -9.48
N ASP A 117 -7.52 -4.46 -8.57
CA ASP A 117 -8.85 -3.87 -8.50
C ASP A 117 -9.19 -3.62 -7.03
N GLY A 118 -9.16 -2.37 -6.62
CA GLY A 118 -9.39 -1.99 -5.22
C GLY A 118 -8.88 -0.61 -4.87
N PHE A 119 -8.92 -0.30 -3.57
CA PHE A 119 -8.42 0.97 -3.03
C PHE A 119 -7.27 0.74 -2.07
N TYR A 120 -6.32 1.68 -2.08
CA TYR A 120 -5.05 1.53 -1.40
C TYR A 120 -4.61 2.84 -0.77
N THR A 121 -4.00 2.77 0.41
CA THR A 121 -3.13 3.84 0.88
C THR A 121 -1.70 3.61 0.37
N VAL A 122 -1.14 4.59 -0.32
CA VAL A 122 0.25 4.53 -0.78
C VAL A 122 1.17 4.79 0.40
N LYS A 123 2.15 3.92 0.60
CA LYS A 123 3.11 4.05 1.70
C LYS A 123 4.54 3.94 1.20
N TYR A 124 5.41 4.79 1.72
CA TYR A 124 6.83 4.71 1.44
C TYR A 124 7.43 3.44 2.08
N GLY A 125 8.15 2.67 1.28
CA GLY A 125 8.77 1.40 1.65
C GLY A 125 10.29 1.46 1.81
N GLY A 126 10.91 2.61 1.58
CA GLY A 126 12.36 2.80 1.65
C GLY A 126 13.02 2.99 0.29
N MET A 127 14.35 3.07 0.28
CA MET A 127 15.15 3.25 -0.93
C MET A 127 16.27 2.21 -0.98
N GLY A 128 16.46 1.57 -2.13
CA GLY A 128 17.53 0.59 -2.37
C GLY A 128 18.09 0.75 -3.77
N GLN A 129 19.43 0.81 -3.90
CA GLN A 129 20.12 1.00 -5.19
C GLN A 129 19.60 2.20 -6.01
N GLY A 130 19.20 3.28 -5.33
CA GLY A 130 18.63 4.48 -5.97
C GLY A 130 17.18 4.32 -6.44
N ILE A 131 16.51 3.21 -6.13
CA ILE A 131 15.09 2.99 -6.43
C ILE A 131 14.28 3.24 -5.15
N MET A 132 13.34 4.18 -5.21
CA MET A 132 12.35 4.45 -4.17
C MET A 132 11.25 3.40 -4.25
N GLY A 133 11.10 2.61 -3.20
CA GLY A 133 10.05 1.62 -3.06
C GLY A 133 8.82 2.21 -2.39
N TYR A 134 7.65 1.90 -2.92
CA TYR A 134 6.35 2.15 -2.30
C TYR A 134 5.57 0.85 -2.22
N TYR A 135 4.75 0.70 -1.19
CA TYR A 135 3.82 -0.42 -1.08
C TYR A 135 2.40 0.10 -0.99
N LEU A 136 1.48 -0.63 -1.61
CA LEU A 136 0.06 -0.34 -1.58
C LEU A 136 -0.58 -1.12 -0.44
N ARG A 137 -1.02 -0.41 0.60
CA ARG A 137 -1.77 -1.02 1.70
C ARG A 137 -3.25 -1.03 1.33
N PRO A 138 -3.93 -2.19 1.29
CA PRO A 138 -5.36 -2.23 1.06
C PRO A 138 -6.11 -1.30 2.02
N ALA A 139 -7.02 -0.51 1.47
CA ALA A 139 -7.90 0.39 2.19
C ALA A 139 -9.35 -0.15 2.14
N ASP A 140 -10.14 0.18 3.16
CA ASP A 140 -11.54 -0.26 3.21
C ASP A 140 -12.38 0.50 2.18
N GLU A 141 -12.80 -0.21 1.14
CA GLU A 141 -13.65 0.33 0.07
C GLU A 141 -15.00 0.85 0.60
N ALA A 142 -15.60 0.18 1.58
CA ALA A 142 -16.87 0.61 2.14
C ALA A 142 -16.70 1.97 2.84
N ALA A 143 -15.64 2.13 3.63
CA ALA A 143 -15.31 3.39 4.27
C ALA A 143 -15.05 4.52 3.25
N ILE A 144 -14.39 4.22 2.13
CA ILE A 144 -14.13 5.20 1.07
C ILE A 144 -15.44 5.64 0.41
N ARG A 145 -16.30 4.69 0.03
CA ARG A 145 -17.61 4.99 -0.58
C ARG A 145 -18.52 5.76 0.37
N LEU A 146 -18.46 5.48 1.67
CA LEU A 146 -19.22 6.21 2.70
C LEU A 146 -18.64 7.59 3.05
N SER A 147 -17.42 7.91 2.63
CA SER A 147 -16.77 9.19 2.93
C SER A 147 -17.36 10.38 2.16
N GLU A 148 -18.29 10.14 1.23
CA GLU A 148 -18.91 11.12 0.32
C GLU A 148 -17.93 11.87 -0.60
N LYS A 149 -16.63 11.52 -0.56
CA LYS A 149 -15.62 12.07 -1.46
C LYS A 149 -15.86 11.56 -2.88
N PRO A 150 -15.82 12.42 -3.90
CA PRO A 150 -15.94 11.99 -5.27
C PRO A 150 -14.78 11.06 -5.65
N ILE A 151 -15.10 9.95 -6.32
CA ILE A 151 -14.12 9.06 -6.94
C ILE A 151 -13.95 9.51 -8.39
N VAL A 152 -12.75 9.96 -8.75
CA VAL A 152 -12.46 10.56 -10.06
C VAL A 152 -11.60 9.60 -10.88
N GLN A 153 -12.06 9.23 -12.07
CA GLN A 153 -11.31 8.32 -12.93
C GLN A 153 -10.19 9.02 -13.69
N HIS A 154 -9.01 8.41 -13.67
CA HIS A 154 -7.84 8.87 -14.40
C HIS A 154 -7.33 7.72 -15.29
N PRO A 155 -7.54 7.78 -16.63
CA PRO A 155 -6.97 6.79 -17.54
C PRO A 155 -5.44 6.79 -17.45
N VAL A 156 -4.84 5.61 -17.23
CA VAL A 156 -3.37 5.46 -17.12
C VAL A 156 -2.66 5.98 -18.38
N ALA A 157 -3.27 5.79 -19.55
CA ALA A 157 -2.75 6.28 -20.83
C ALA A 157 -2.63 7.82 -20.91
N SER A 158 -3.46 8.54 -20.14
CA SER A 158 -3.58 10.00 -20.17
C SER A 158 -2.87 10.69 -19.00
N LEU A 159 -2.07 9.97 -18.21
CA LEU A 159 -1.32 10.56 -17.11
C LEU A 159 -0.30 11.60 -17.63
N PRO A 160 -0.08 12.69 -16.87
CA PRO A 160 0.84 13.75 -17.27
C PRO A 160 2.28 13.22 -17.36
N PRO A 161 3.11 13.81 -18.24
CA PRO A 161 4.52 13.49 -18.29
C PRO A 161 5.21 13.78 -16.95
N VAL A 162 6.26 13.03 -16.65
CA VAL A 162 7.08 13.29 -15.47
C VAL A 162 7.95 14.51 -15.77
N GLU A 163 7.68 15.63 -15.12
CA GLU A 163 8.55 16.81 -15.16
C GLU A 163 9.84 16.47 -14.43
N ARG A 164 10.97 16.48 -15.16
CA ARG A 164 12.30 16.38 -14.58
C ARG A 164 12.97 17.74 -14.66
N GLU A 165 13.24 18.36 -13.52
CA GLU A 165 14.16 19.49 -13.49
C GLU A 165 15.54 18.98 -13.91
N ARG A 166 16.03 19.48 -15.04
CA ARG A 166 17.40 19.22 -15.47
C ARG A 166 18.32 20.00 -14.55
N THR A 167 18.88 19.37 -13.52
CA THR A 167 20.03 19.94 -12.83
C THR A 167 21.14 20.10 -13.87
N ALA A 168 21.53 21.35 -14.13
CA ALA A 168 22.62 21.66 -15.03
C ALA A 168 23.90 21.01 -14.49
N ASP A 169 24.56 20.24 -15.34
CA ASP A 169 25.90 19.69 -15.11
C ASP A 169 26.95 20.81 -15.02
#